data_AF-A0A923J379-F1
#
_entry.id   AF-A0A923J379-F1
#
_cell.length_a   1.000
_cell.length_b   1.000
_cell.length_c   1.000
_cell.angle_alpha   90.00
_cell.angle_beta   90.00
_cell.angle_gamma   90.00
#
_symmetry.space_group_name_H-M   'P 1'
#
loop_
_entity.id
_entity.type
_entity.pdbx_description
1 polymer ?
#
loop_
_entity_poly.entity_id
_entity_poly.type
_entity_poly.pdbx_seq_one_letter_code
_entity_poly.pdbx_strand_id
1 'polypeptide(L)'
;MKEMISTLQILEQLNKSRDNIIYTDKEIDEEKENIKEMKEIYLRLKKVLEELGNMSDKEEDIIVEQLIQLHLVYSDFVWQYDQMHDMIKKMIKLYR
;
A
#
# COMPACT_ATOMS: atom_id res chain seq x y z
N MET A 1 6.01 -1.67 5.83
CA MET A 1 6.49 -0.68 4.83
C MET A 1 7.92 -0.97 4.42
N LYS A 2 8.86 -1.15 5.36
CA LYS A 2 10.24 -1.55 5.06
C LYS A 2 10.30 -2.82 4.21
N GLU A 3 9.42 -3.77 4.50
CA GLU A 3 9.27 -5.06 3.82
C GLU A 3 8.81 -4.88 2.36
N MET A 4 7.88 -3.95 2.10
CA MET A 4 7.44 -3.62 0.73
C MET A 4 8.58 -2.99 -0.06
N ILE A 5 9.32 -2.05 0.54
CA ILE A 5 10.52 -1.45 -0.08
C ILE A 5 11.55 -2.53 -0.42
N SER A 6 11.86 -3.42 0.53
CA SER A 6 12.80 -4.53 0.28
C SER A 6 12.31 -5.46 -0.83
N THR A 7 11.01 -5.73 -0.88
CA THR A 7 10.42 -6.54 -1.95
C THR A 7 10.56 -5.85 -3.31
N LEU A 8 10.23 -4.56 -3.41
CA LEU A 8 10.39 -3.80 -4.66
C LEU A 8 11.86 -3.71 -5.10
N GLN A 9 12.80 -3.54 -4.17
CA GLN A 9 14.23 -3.57 -4.46
C GLN A 9 14.69 -4.91 -5.03
N ILE A 10 14.19 -6.03 -4.48
CA ILE A 10 14.47 -7.37 -5.02
C ILE A 10 13.90 -7.49 -6.43
N LEU A 11 12.65 -7.05 -6.67
CA LEU A 11 12.04 -7.09 -8.00
C LEU A 11 12.81 -6.24 -9.02
N GLU A 12 13.28 -5.05 -8.61
CA GLU A 12 14.11 -4.17 -9.44
C GLU A 12 15.46 -4.82 -9.79
N GLN A 13 16.12 -5.46 -8.82
CA GLN A 13 17.37 -6.18 -9.05
C GLN A 13 17.17 -7.36 -10.02
N LEU A 14 16.11 -8.14 -9.82
CA LEU A 14 15.77 -9.25 -10.72
C LEU A 14 15.48 -8.75 -12.14
N ASN A 15 14.77 -7.63 -12.27
CA ASN A 15 14.49 -6.99 -13.56
C ASN A 15 15.76 -6.55 -14.28
N LYS A 16 16.73 -5.98 -13.56
CA LYS A 16 18.04 -5.56 -14.12
C LYS A 16 18.99 -6.72 -14.45
N SER A 17 18.77 -7.90 -13.86
CA SER A 17 19.60 -9.09 -14.10
C SER A 17 19.32 -9.81 -15.42
N ARG A 18 18.36 -9.31 -16.21
CA ARG A 18 17.89 -9.92 -17.45
C ARG A 18 17.92 -8.91 -18.61
N ASP A 19 18.09 -9.43 -19.82
CA ASP A 19 18.03 -8.62 -21.04
C ASP A 19 16.59 -8.21 -21.41
N ASN A 20 15.59 -8.94 -20.91
CA ASN A 20 14.18 -8.62 -21.12
C ASN A 20 13.64 -7.77 -19.96
N ILE A 21 13.18 -6.56 -20.28
CA ILE A 21 12.61 -5.61 -19.31
C ILE A 21 11.17 -6.04 -18.98
N ILE A 22 10.96 -6.48 -17.73
CA ILE A 22 9.64 -6.85 -17.19
C ILE A 22 8.90 -5.61 -16.68
N TYR A 23 9.63 -4.72 -16.00
CA TYR A 23 9.13 -3.42 -15.54
C TYR A 23 9.95 -2.28 -16.13
N THR A 24 9.26 -1.25 -16.57
CA THR A 24 9.87 0.03 -16.90
C THR A 24 10.34 0.75 -15.64
N ASP A 25 11.33 1.64 -15.76
CA ASP A 25 11.78 2.47 -14.64
C ASP A 25 10.62 3.31 -14.07
N LYS A 26 9.72 3.77 -14.94
CA LYS A 26 8.51 4.49 -14.54
C LYS A 26 7.60 3.66 -13.63
N GLU A 27 7.32 2.40 -13.97
CA GLU A 27 6.51 1.51 -13.11
C GLU A 27 7.14 1.33 -11.73
N ILE A 28 8.48 1.20 -11.67
CA ILE A 28 9.21 1.06 -10.41
C ILE A 28 9.16 2.35 -9.58
N ASP A 29 9.31 3.51 -10.23
CA ASP A 29 9.30 4.81 -9.56
C ASP A 29 7.90 5.18 -9.05
N GLU A 30 6.85 4.89 -9.83
CA GLU A 30 5.45 5.03 -9.39
C GLU A 30 5.21 4.19 -8.12
N GLU A 31 5.67 2.93 -8.11
CA GLU A 31 5.49 2.08 -6.94
C GLU A 31 6.32 2.54 -5.73
N LYS A 32 7.51 3.11 -5.95
CA LYS A 32 8.29 3.74 -4.87
C LYS A 32 7.53 4.89 -4.22
N GLU A 33 6.85 5.72 -5.01
CA GLU A 33 6.02 6.81 -4.47
C GLU A 33 4.79 6.26 -3.74
N ASN A 34 4.07 5.29 -4.30
CA ASN A 34 2.94 4.63 -3.63
C ASN A 34 3.35 4.10 -2.24
N ILE A 35 4.48 3.38 -2.15
CA ILE A 35 4.99 2.85 -0.87
C ILE A 35 5.39 3.98 0.10
N LYS A 36 5.82 5.15 -0.38
CA LYS A 36 6.11 6.30 0.49
C LYS A 36 4.81 6.89 1.06
N GLU A 37 3.78 7.03 0.23
CA GLU A 37 2.45 7.54 0.61
C GLU A 37 1.77 6.65 1.67
N MET A 38 2.14 5.37 1.76
CA MET A 38 1.70 4.48 2.84
C MET A 38 2.00 5.00 4.25
N LYS A 39 3.01 5.87 4.42
CA LYS A 39 3.24 6.54 5.70
C LYS A 39 2.08 7.44 6.07
N GLU A 40 1.54 8.19 5.12
CA GLU A 40 0.42 9.09 5.32
C GLU A 40 -0.87 8.32 5.57
N ILE A 41 -1.09 7.23 4.85
CA ILE A 41 -2.21 6.30 5.08
C ILE A 41 -2.14 5.73 6.51
N TYR A 42 -0.95 5.36 6.99
CA TYR A 42 -0.75 4.90 8.36
C TYR A 42 -1.02 5.97 9.42
N LEU A 43 -0.67 7.23 9.15
CA LEU A 43 -1.03 8.34 10.04
C LEU A 43 -2.54 8.60 10.05
N ARG A 44 -3.21 8.51 8.89
CA ARG A 44 -4.68 8.57 8.80
C ARG A 44 -5.32 7.45 9.62
N LEU A 45 -4.81 6.22 9.53
CA LEU A 45 -5.29 5.10 10.35
C LEU A 45 -5.22 5.41 11.85
N LYS A 46 -4.07 5.87 12.32
CA LYS A 46 -3.87 6.22 13.73
C LYS A 46 -4.87 7.26 14.21
N LYS A 47 -5.08 8.30 13.42
CA LYS A 47 -6.02 9.37 13.74
C LYS A 47 -7.46 8.83 13.85
N VAL A 48 -7.91 8.05 12.87
CA VAL A 48 -9.25 7.44 12.89
C VAL A 48 -9.43 6.54 14.11
N LEU A 49 -8.42 5.74 14.46
CA LEU A 49 -8.47 4.87 15.65
C LEU A 49 -8.48 5.66 16.96
N GLU A 50 -7.75 6.77 17.06
CA GLU A 50 -7.79 7.66 18.22
C GLU A 50 -9.16 8.33 18.36
N GLU A 51 -9.76 8.76 17.24
CA GLU A 51 -11.10 9.36 17.20
C GLU A 51 -12.20 8.36 17.57
N LEU A 52 -12.03 7.08 17.21
CA LEU A 52 -12.89 5.94 17.60
C LEU A 52 -12.69 5.51 19.05
N GLY A 53 -11.46 5.57 19.57
CA GLY A 53 -11.16 5.21 20.96
C GLY A 53 -11.74 6.18 21.99
N ASN A 54 -11.94 7.44 21.61
CA ASN A 54 -12.44 8.53 22.46
C ASN A 54 -13.96 8.79 22.25
N MET A 55 -14.75 7.75 22.02
CA MET A 55 -16.16 7.86 21.61
C MET A 55 -17.21 7.77 22.71
N SER A 56 -16.83 7.78 24.00
CA SER A 56 -17.83 7.88 25.06
C SER A 56 -18.62 9.17 24.84
N ASP A 57 -19.90 9.04 24.45
CA ASP A 57 -20.87 10.13 24.23
C ASP A 57 -20.95 10.75 22.82
N LYS A 58 -20.39 10.14 21.76
CA LYS A 58 -20.63 10.61 20.37
C LYS A 58 -21.95 10.12 19.79
N GLU A 59 -22.59 10.95 18.97
CA GLU A 59 -23.80 10.62 18.21
C GLU A 59 -23.55 9.47 17.21
N GLU A 60 -24.57 8.65 16.96
CA GLU A 60 -24.50 7.47 16.08
C GLU A 60 -23.97 7.82 14.68
N ASP A 61 -24.39 8.94 14.11
CA ASP A 61 -23.94 9.40 12.79
C ASP A 61 -22.43 9.63 12.74
N ILE A 62 -21.85 10.17 13.82
CA ILE A 62 -20.40 10.40 13.92
C ILE A 62 -19.65 9.06 14.02
N ILE A 63 -20.22 8.07 14.71
CA ILE A 63 -19.64 6.74 14.79
C ILE A 63 -19.63 6.10 13.40
N VAL A 64 -20.74 6.18 12.67
CA VAL A 64 -20.85 5.65 11.31
C VAL A 64 -19.85 6.32 10.36
N GLU A 65 -19.74 7.65 10.40
CA GLU A 65 -18.76 8.39 9.60
C GLU A 65 -17.33 7.89 9.84
N GLN A 66 -16.95 7.69 11.10
CA GLN A 66 -15.62 7.23 11.47
C GLN A 66 -15.35 5.78 11.07
N LEU A 67 -16.37 4.92 11.12
CA LEU A 67 -16.27 3.55 10.58
C LEU A 67 -16.09 3.56 9.06
N ILE A 68 -16.74 4.48 8.34
CA ILE A 68 -16.51 4.67 6.91
C ILE A 68 -15.07 5.12 6.65
N GLN A 69 -14.56 6.08 7.42
CA GLN A 69 -13.15 6.51 7.29
C GLN A 69 -12.18 5.36 7.57
N LEU A 70 -12.47 4.52 8.58
CA LEU A 70 -11.67 3.35 8.89
C LEU A 70 -11.66 2.36 7.71
N HIS A 71 -12.82 2.08 7.12
CA HIS A 71 -12.95 1.23 5.95
C HIS A 71 -12.16 1.75 4.75
N LEU A 72 -12.22 3.06 4.47
CA LEU A 72 -11.47 3.68 3.38
C LEU A 72 -9.96 3.51 3.57
N VAL A 73 -9.46 3.77 4.78
CA VAL A 73 -8.03 3.61 5.08
C VAL A 73 -7.59 2.15 4.94
N TYR A 74 -8.38 1.18 5.40
CA TYR A 74 -8.07 -0.23 5.18
C TYR A 74 -8.12 -0.63 3.69
N SER A 75 -9.02 -0.03 2.91
CA SER A 75 -9.07 -0.25 1.46
C SER A 75 -7.80 0.24 0.77
N ASP A 76 -7.26 1.40 1.19
CA ASP A 76 -5.96 1.90 0.70
C ASP A 76 -4.83 0.91 1.01
N PHE A 77 -4.81 0.31 2.21
CA PHE A 77 -3.84 -0.74 2.55
C PHE A 77 -3.99 -1.98 1.67
N VAL A 78 -5.21 -2.48 1.49
CA VAL A 78 -5.48 -3.66 0.65
C VAL A 78 -5.01 -3.42 -0.77
N TRP A 79 -5.34 -2.27 -1.33
CA TRP A 79 -4.92 -1.89 -2.68
C TRP A 79 -3.40 -1.93 -2.84
N GLN A 80 -2.65 -1.40 -1.88
CA GLN A 80 -1.19 -1.45 -1.93
C GLN A 80 -0.63 -2.88 -1.86
N TYR A 81 -1.23 -3.76 -1.05
CA TYR A 81 -0.83 -5.17 -1.03
C TYR A 81 -1.12 -5.87 -2.35
N ASP A 82 -2.25 -5.56 -2.99
CA ASP A 82 -2.61 -6.09 -4.30
C ASP A 82 -1.65 -5.62 -5.39
N GLN A 83 -1.21 -4.35 -5.38
CA GLN A 83 -0.18 -3.86 -6.31
C GLN A 83 1.13 -4.66 -6.20
N MET A 84 1.65 -4.81 -4.97
CA MET A 84 2.86 -5.61 -4.73
C MET A 84 2.69 -7.06 -5.19
N HIS A 85 1.54 -7.66 -4.91
CA HIS A 85 1.22 -9.01 -5.31
C HIS A 85 1.16 -9.18 -6.84
N ASP A 86 0.56 -8.23 -7.55
CA ASP A 86 0.45 -8.27 -9.00
C ASP A 86 1.81 -8.04 -9.69
N MET A 87 2.67 -7.18 -9.14
CA MET A 87 4.06 -7.11 -9.58
C MET A 87 4.73 -8.48 -9.41
N ILE A 88 4.70 -9.09 -8.23
CA ILE A 88 5.31 -10.42 -8.00
C ILE A 88 4.80 -11.46 -9.02
N LYS A 89 3.49 -11.50 -9.29
CA LYS A 89 2.91 -12.37 -10.33
C LYS A 89 3.46 -12.08 -11.71
N LYS A 90 3.55 -10.80 -12.10
CA LYS A 90 4.09 -10.37 -13.40
C LYS A 90 5.55 -10.84 -13.55
N MET A 91 6.38 -10.67 -12.50
CA MET A 91 7.73 -11.23 -12.46
C MET A 91 7.69 -12.75 -12.65
N ILE A 92 6.96 -13.51 -11.83
CA ILE A 92 6.89 -14.98 -11.96
C ILE A 92 6.53 -15.43 -13.39
N LYS A 93 5.58 -14.74 -14.03
CA LYS A 93 5.10 -15.06 -15.37
C LYS A 93 6.14 -14.78 -16.45
N LEU A 94 6.89 -13.70 -16.32
CA LEU A 94 7.78 -13.18 -17.37
C LEU A 94 9.28 -13.42 -17.09
N TYR A 95 9.63 -13.93 -15.91
CA TYR A 95 11.02 -14.18 -15.52
C TYR A 95 11.65 -15.42 -16.18
N ARG A 96 10.83 -16.27 -16.78
CA ARG A 96 11.28 -17.50 -17.47
C ARG A 96 11.99 -17.17 -18.77
#